data_AF-A0AAV1F4H3-F1
#
_entry.id   AF-A0AAV1F4H3-F1
#
_cell.length_a   1.000
_cell.length_b   1.000
_cell.length_c   1.000
_cell.angle_alpha   90.00
_cell.angle_beta   90.00
_cell.angle_gamma   90.00
#
_symmetry.space_group_name_H-M   'P 1'
#
loop_
_entity.id
_entity.type
_entity.pdbx_description
1 polymer ?
#
loop_
_entity_poly.entity_id
_entity_poly.type
_entity_poly.pdbx_seq_one_letter_code
_entity_poly.pdbx_strand_id
1 'polypeptide(L)'
;MQRLYRKRLLEGITPGEPRTEKMLVDQDWTSVYPAAAPFRPNAVPLPVRMGYPMKRGVPPEKKGNLELIKIPNFLHLTPAAIKKHCEVLKPFCTEWPSALDSDAKCDEHFPIKVESTDYVSAGPSVRNPSARIVHLRVKLSSLNLDEHARKKLLKLAGERYDKQTDTLTIKTDSCPMRKQNQDYAMYLLTVLYHESWKTEAWEAEKTVADMEEYSWEDSPSQNNILDVLVRMKVTGEGEGEEVREQLLGRKEVQEYKDSVTRLKNEGESESNMQLYKEAVKKVLNL
;
A
#
# COMPACT_ATOMS: atom_id res chain seq x y z
N MET A 1 -33.19 -84.50 -12.84
CA MET A 1 -33.04 -83.73 -14.09
C MET A 1 -32.41 -82.38 -13.78
N GLN A 2 -31.21 -82.14 -14.31
CA GLN A 2 -30.34 -80.99 -14.03
C GLN A 2 -30.95 -79.68 -14.54
N ARG A 3 -30.96 -78.63 -13.71
CA ARG A 3 -31.26 -77.26 -14.14
C ARG A 3 -30.10 -76.76 -15.01
N LEU A 4 -30.35 -76.65 -16.31
CA LEU A 4 -29.46 -76.01 -17.28
C LEU A 4 -29.34 -74.51 -16.97
N TYR A 5 -28.23 -74.11 -16.34
CA TYR A 5 -27.83 -72.70 -16.26
C TYR A 5 -27.35 -72.25 -17.64
N ARG A 6 -28.19 -71.47 -18.34
CA ARG A 6 -27.84 -70.85 -19.62
C ARG A 6 -26.85 -69.70 -19.32
N LYS A 7 -25.55 -69.96 -19.46
CA LYS A 7 -24.51 -68.90 -19.51
C LYS A 7 -24.81 -68.01 -20.73
N ARG A 8 -25.43 -66.85 -20.50
CA ARG A 8 -25.46 -65.78 -21.50
C ARG A 8 -24.03 -65.23 -21.56
N LEU A 9 -23.26 -65.67 -22.55
CA LEU A 9 -22.03 -64.98 -22.95
C LEU A 9 -22.43 -63.55 -23.29
N LEU A 10 -22.08 -62.59 -22.44
CA LEU A 10 -22.06 -61.20 -22.84
C LEU A 10 -20.97 -61.09 -23.90
N GLU A 11 -21.34 -61.05 -25.18
CA GLU A 11 -20.44 -60.58 -26.22
C GLU A 11 -19.87 -59.24 -25.74
N GLY A 12 -18.56 -59.19 -25.53
CA GLY A 12 -17.90 -58.02 -24.95
C GLY A 12 -18.17 -56.81 -25.83
N ILE A 13 -18.77 -55.77 -25.24
CA ILE A 13 -19.00 -54.49 -25.92
C ILE A 13 -17.64 -53.96 -26.40
N THR A 14 -17.46 -53.87 -27.72
CA THR A 14 -16.23 -53.32 -28.30
C THR A 14 -16.21 -51.80 -28.12
N PRO A 15 -15.07 -51.22 -27.70
CA PRO A 15 -14.95 -49.77 -27.60
C PRO A 15 -14.99 -49.15 -28.99
N GLY A 16 -15.76 -48.07 -29.15
CA GLY A 16 -15.80 -47.31 -30.39
C GLY A 16 -14.48 -46.57 -30.69
N GLU A 17 -14.31 -46.18 -31.94
CA GLU A 17 -13.17 -45.38 -32.42
C GLU A 17 -13.08 -44.02 -31.68
N PRO A 18 -11.86 -43.50 -31.43
CA PRO A 18 -11.68 -42.21 -30.80
C PRO A 18 -12.18 -41.08 -31.71
N ARG A 19 -12.85 -40.07 -31.12
CA ARG A 19 -13.40 -38.94 -31.89
C ARG A 19 -12.35 -38.15 -32.67
N THR A 20 -11.06 -38.27 -32.31
CA THR A 20 -9.94 -37.64 -33.03
C THR A 20 -9.83 -38.05 -34.49
N GLU A 21 -10.28 -39.25 -34.87
CA GLU A 21 -10.24 -39.71 -36.27
C GLU A 21 -11.27 -39.00 -37.16
N LYS A 22 -12.30 -38.41 -36.55
CA LYS A 22 -13.38 -37.68 -37.23
C LYS A 22 -13.19 -36.16 -37.21
N MET A 23 -12.11 -35.68 -36.60
CA MET A 23 -11.83 -34.25 -36.44
C MET A 23 -11.23 -33.67 -37.71
N LEU A 24 -11.77 -32.54 -38.17
CA LEU A 24 -11.17 -31.75 -39.24
C LEU A 24 -10.00 -30.92 -38.70
N VAL A 25 -9.03 -30.61 -39.56
CA VAL A 25 -7.81 -29.87 -39.18
C VAL A 25 -8.12 -28.40 -38.86
N ASP A 26 -9.09 -27.83 -39.55
CA ASP A 26 -9.55 -26.43 -39.48
C ASP A 26 -10.73 -26.23 -38.53
N GLN A 27 -11.13 -27.26 -37.77
CA GLN A 27 -12.25 -27.16 -36.84
C GLN A 27 -11.98 -26.15 -35.70
N ASP A 28 -13.06 -25.61 -35.14
CA ASP A 28 -12.99 -24.73 -33.99
C ASP A 28 -12.64 -25.49 -32.70
N TRP A 29 -11.39 -25.37 -32.26
CA TRP A 29 -10.92 -25.99 -31.02
C TRP A 29 -11.70 -25.54 -29.78
N THR A 30 -12.24 -24.32 -29.78
CA THR A 30 -12.97 -23.77 -28.62
C THR A 30 -14.25 -24.55 -28.33
N SER A 31 -14.91 -25.10 -29.36
CA SER A 31 -16.05 -26.01 -29.20
C SER A 31 -15.65 -27.40 -28.71
N VAL A 32 -14.42 -27.83 -29.02
CA VAL A 32 -13.89 -29.15 -28.65
C VAL A 32 -13.54 -29.23 -27.17
N TYR A 33 -13.04 -28.12 -26.61
CA TYR A 33 -12.57 -28.00 -25.23
C TYR A 33 -13.01 -26.65 -24.60
N PRO A 34 -14.30 -26.46 -24.29
CA PRO A 34 -14.84 -25.15 -23.91
C PRO A 34 -14.50 -24.70 -22.49
N ALA A 35 -14.19 -25.62 -21.57
CA ALA A 35 -13.96 -25.34 -20.16
C ALA A 35 -12.85 -26.23 -19.59
N ALA A 36 -12.43 -25.91 -18.36
CA ALA A 36 -11.46 -26.72 -17.62
C ALA A 36 -11.95 -28.17 -17.50
N ALA A 37 -11.16 -29.11 -17.99
CA ALA A 37 -11.47 -30.53 -17.99
C ALA A 37 -10.19 -31.35 -17.82
N PRO A 38 -10.28 -32.61 -17.35
CA PRO A 38 -9.14 -33.52 -17.35
C PRO A 38 -8.71 -33.84 -18.77
N PHE A 39 -7.43 -34.17 -18.95
CA PHE A 39 -6.91 -34.55 -20.26
C PHE A 39 -7.63 -35.80 -20.79
N ARG A 40 -8.29 -35.67 -21.95
CA ARG A 40 -9.07 -36.73 -22.60
C ARG A 40 -8.34 -37.22 -23.86
N PRO A 41 -7.64 -38.36 -23.83
CA PRO A 41 -6.80 -38.80 -24.95
C PRO A 41 -7.59 -39.09 -26.24
N ASN A 42 -8.87 -39.47 -26.11
CA ASN A 42 -9.78 -39.71 -27.23
C ASN A 42 -10.28 -38.43 -27.90
N ALA A 43 -10.01 -37.27 -27.31
CA ALA A 43 -10.57 -35.97 -27.68
C ALA A 43 -9.50 -34.97 -28.15
N VAL A 44 -8.25 -35.19 -27.80
CA VAL A 44 -7.13 -34.30 -28.14
C VAL A 44 -6.42 -34.89 -29.37
N PRO A 45 -6.49 -34.25 -30.55
CA PRO A 45 -5.93 -34.78 -31.81
C PRO A 45 -4.42 -34.55 -31.94
N LEU A 46 -3.70 -34.53 -30.81
CA LEU A 46 -2.25 -34.36 -30.76
C LEU A 46 -1.59 -35.68 -30.32
N PRO A 47 -0.47 -36.09 -30.93
CA PRO A 47 0.27 -37.30 -30.56
C PRO A 47 1.23 -37.02 -29.37
N VAL A 48 0.68 -36.50 -28.27
CA VAL A 48 1.46 -36.16 -27.06
C VAL A 48 1.93 -37.44 -26.36
N ARG A 49 3.19 -37.44 -25.91
CA ARG A 49 3.80 -38.51 -25.10
C ARG A 49 4.40 -37.89 -23.84
N MET A 50 4.34 -38.60 -22.72
CA MET A 50 4.89 -38.12 -21.45
C MET A 50 5.27 -39.27 -20.53
N GLY A 51 6.36 -39.10 -19.79
CA GLY A 51 6.89 -40.09 -18.86
C GLY A 51 8.35 -40.42 -19.18
N TYR A 52 9.08 -40.94 -18.19
CA TYR A 52 10.49 -41.28 -18.37
C TYR A 52 10.63 -42.49 -19.31
N PRO A 53 11.42 -42.38 -20.39
CA PRO A 53 11.63 -43.50 -21.31
C PRO A 53 12.51 -44.58 -20.66
N MET A 54 12.21 -45.85 -20.91
CA MET A 54 13.14 -46.94 -20.59
C MET A 54 14.41 -46.84 -21.46
N LYS A 55 15.50 -47.52 -21.06
CA LYS A 55 16.74 -47.54 -21.87
C LYS A 55 16.42 -48.02 -23.29
N ARG A 56 16.79 -47.21 -24.29
CA ARG A 56 16.47 -47.41 -25.72
C ARG A 56 14.96 -47.43 -26.06
N GLY A 57 14.11 -46.83 -25.22
CA GLY A 57 12.66 -46.73 -25.42
C GLY A 57 12.18 -45.31 -25.73
N VAL A 58 10.88 -45.19 -26.03
CA VAL A 58 10.18 -43.91 -26.22
C VAL A 58 9.29 -43.60 -25.01
N PRO A 59 8.98 -42.32 -24.74
CA PRO A 59 8.01 -41.97 -23.70
C PRO A 59 6.63 -42.61 -23.97
N PRO A 60 5.90 -43.00 -22.91
CA PRO A 60 4.55 -43.54 -23.03
C PRO A 60 3.60 -42.64 -23.81
N GLU A 61 2.71 -43.26 -24.58
CA GLU A 61 1.67 -42.58 -25.36
C GLU A 61 0.60 -41.94 -24.48
N LYS A 62 -0.31 -41.16 -25.09
CA LYS A 62 -1.39 -40.50 -24.35
C LYS A 62 -2.47 -41.43 -23.80
N LYS A 63 -2.65 -42.62 -24.39
CA LYS A 63 -3.72 -43.56 -24.01
C LYS A 63 -3.36 -44.24 -22.69
N GLY A 64 -4.17 -44.00 -21.65
CA GLY A 64 -3.95 -44.57 -20.32
C GLY A 64 -2.82 -43.92 -19.52
N ASN A 65 -2.31 -42.77 -19.97
CA ASN A 65 -1.17 -42.10 -19.32
C ASN A 65 -1.63 -41.20 -18.17
N LEU A 66 -1.34 -41.64 -16.95
CA LEU A 66 -1.72 -40.93 -15.73
C LEU A 66 -0.96 -39.61 -15.54
N GLU A 67 0.27 -39.50 -16.04
CA GLU A 67 1.05 -38.26 -15.93
C GLU A 67 0.38 -37.11 -16.69
N LEU A 68 -0.23 -37.39 -17.84
CA LEU A 68 -0.99 -36.38 -18.60
C LEU A 68 -2.30 -35.98 -17.91
N ILE A 69 -2.88 -36.83 -17.06
CA ILE A 69 -4.10 -36.52 -16.30
C ILE A 69 -3.79 -35.59 -15.12
N LYS A 70 -2.63 -35.73 -14.49
CA LYS A 70 -2.20 -34.92 -13.35
C LYS A 70 -1.96 -33.45 -13.71
N ILE A 71 -1.59 -33.16 -14.96
CA ILE A 71 -1.30 -31.79 -15.39
C ILE A 71 -2.58 -30.96 -15.45
N PRO A 72 -2.63 -29.78 -14.78
CA PRO A 72 -3.67 -28.79 -15.04
C PRO A 72 -3.45 -28.20 -16.44
N ASN A 73 -4.12 -28.77 -17.42
CA ASN A 73 -3.94 -28.38 -18.82
C ASN A 73 -4.65 -27.05 -19.14
N PHE A 74 -4.13 -26.34 -20.13
CA PHE A 74 -4.65 -25.05 -20.61
C PHE A 74 -5.35 -25.18 -21.97
N LEU A 75 -5.85 -26.37 -22.32
CA LEU A 75 -6.44 -26.62 -23.64
C LEU A 75 -7.72 -25.80 -23.89
N HIS A 76 -8.40 -25.35 -22.85
CA HIS A 76 -9.56 -24.45 -22.95
C HIS A 76 -9.18 -22.96 -23.01
N LEU A 77 -7.93 -22.61 -22.68
CA LEU A 77 -7.41 -21.24 -22.64
C LEU A 77 -6.40 -20.99 -23.76
N THR A 78 -6.71 -21.45 -24.97
CA THR A 78 -5.90 -21.14 -26.15
C THR A 78 -6.01 -19.65 -26.53
N PRO A 79 -5.03 -19.06 -27.23
CA PRO A 79 -5.10 -17.67 -27.66
C PRO A 79 -6.37 -17.33 -28.46
N ALA A 80 -6.86 -18.26 -29.29
CA ALA A 80 -8.11 -18.09 -30.02
C ALA A 80 -9.34 -18.06 -29.09
N ALA A 81 -9.37 -18.91 -28.06
CA ALA A 81 -10.41 -18.89 -27.04
C ALA A 81 -10.41 -17.58 -26.26
N ILE A 82 -9.23 -17.13 -25.80
CA ILE A 82 -9.08 -15.89 -25.02
C ILE A 82 -9.58 -14.69 -25.83
N LYS A 83 -9.20 -14.56 -27.11
CA LYS A 83 -9.69 -13.47 -27.97
C LYS A 83 -11.21 -13.46 -28.08
N LYS A 84 -11.84 -14.63 -28.32
CA LYS A 84 -13.31 -14.76 -28.38
C LYS A 84 -13.95 -14.41 -27.04
N HIS A 85 -13.42 -14.91 -25.92
CA HIS A 85 -13.94 -14.63 -24.58
C HIS A 85 -13.84 -13.14 -24.25
N CYS A 86 -12.68 -12.51 -24.47
CA CYS A 86 -12.49 -11.09 -24.21
C CYS A 86 -13.41 -10.22 -25.08
N GLU A 87 -13.66 -10.58 -26.34
CA GLU A 87 -14.59 -9.83 -27.20
C GLU A 87 -16.01 -9.80 -26.63
N VAL A 88 -16.48 -10.94 -26.11
CA VAL A 88 -17.79 -11.05 -25.46
C VAL A 88 -17.83 -10.34 -24.09
N LEU A 89 -16.67 -10.21 -23.43
CA LEU A 89 -16.56 -9.53 -22.13
C LEU A 89 -16.41 -8.01 -22.22
N LYS A 90 -15.99 -7.47 -23.38
CA LYS A 90 -15.83 -6.02 -23.59
C LYS A 90 -17.06 -5.18 -23.20
N PRO A 91 -18.31 -5.57 -23.53
CA PRO A 91 -19.50 -4.80 -23.15
C PRO A 91 -19.73 -4.67 -21.63
N PHE A 92 -19.08 -5.52 -20.82
CA PHE A 92 -19.16 -5.45 -19.35
C PHE A 92 -18.11 -4.52 -18.74
N CYS A 93 -17.12 -4.09 -19.53
CA CYS A 93 -16.09 -3.15 -19.09
C CYS A 93 -16.55 -1.70 -19.28
N THR A 94 -16.08 -0.82 -18.40
CA THR A 94 -16.25 0.63 -18.52
C THR A 94 -14.92 1.27 -18.86
N GLU A 95 -14.93 2.32 -19.68
CA GLU A 95 -13.73 3.08 -20.01
C GLU A 95 -13.15 3.76 -18.75
N TRP A 96 -11.82 3.78 -18.65
CA TRP A 96 -11.13 4.52 -17.59
C TRP A 96 -11.20 6.03 -17.86
N PRO A 97 -11.45 6.88 -16.85
CA PRO A 97 -11.51 8.33 -17.05
C PRO A 97 -10.21 8.91 -17.63
N SER A 98 -10.27 9.51 -18.82
CA SER A 98 -9.10 10.04 -19.53
C SER A 98 -8.41 11.21 -18.82
N ALA A 99 -9.12 11.90 -17.93
CA ALA A 99 -8.56 12.98 -17.11
C ALA A 99 -7.55 12.47 -16.08
N LEU A 100 -7.68 11.21 -15.64
CA LEU A 100 -6.85 10.55 -14.63
C LEU A 100 -5.73 9.75 -15.32
N ASP A 101 -4.87 10.46 -16.05
CA ASP A 101 -3.76 9.88 -16.81
C ASP A 101 -2.50 9.59 -15.96
N SER A 102 -2.43 10.16 -14.75
CA SER A 102 -1.25 10.13 -13.89
C SER A 102 -1.65 10.02 -12.43
N ASP A 103 -0.82 9.33 -11.64
CA ASP A 103 -1.07 9.12 -10.21
C ASP A 103 -1.14 10.43 -9.42
N ALA A 104 -0.45 11.48 -9.86
CA ALA A 104 -0.51 12.80 -9.24
C ALA A 104 -1.90 13.43 -9.33
N LYS A 105 -2.55 13.36 -10.49
CA LYS A 105 -3.93 13.84 -10.66
C LYS A 105 -4.93 12.99 -9.89
N CYS A 106 -4.69 11.68 -9.80
CA CYS A 106 -5.47 10.79 -8.95
C CYS A 106 -5.38 11.20 -7.47
N ASP A 107 -4.18 11.48 -6.97
CA ASP A 107 -3.95 11.92 -5.58
C ASP A 107 -4.58 13.29 -5.28
N GLU A 108 -4.61 14.20 -6.25
CA GLU A 108 -5.23 15.53 -6.12
C GLU A 108 -6.76 15.44 -6.00
N HIS A 109 -7.41 14.67 -6.88
CA HIS A 109 -8.86 14.53 -6.89
C HIS A 109 -9.39 13.51 -5.88
N PHE A 110 -8.61 12.48 -5.57
CA PHE A 110 -8.97 11.35 -4.71
C PHE A 110 -7.86 11.08 -3.67
N PRO A 111 -7.71 11.95 -2.65
CA PRO A 111 -6.61 11.85 -1.69
C PRO A 111 -6.71 10.68 -0.71
N ILE A 112 -7.91 10.09 -0.56
CA ILE A 112 -8.16 8.97 0.34
C ILE A 112 -8.04 7.65 -0.43
N LYS A 113 -7.12 6.79 -0.01
CA LYS A 113 -6.92 5.45 -0.56
C LYS A 113 -7.42 4.40 0.42
N VAL A 114 -8.32 3.55 -0.02
CA VAL A 114 -8.84 2.42 0.77
C VAL A 114 -8.28 1.13 0.19
N GLU A 115 -7.54 0.38 0.99
CA GLU A 115 -6.97 -0.91 0.60
C GLU A 115 -7.71 -2.04 1.30
N SER A 116 -8.04 -3.07 0.52
CA SER A 116 -8.63 -4.32 1.02
C SER A 116 -8.12 -5.51 0.22
N THR A 117 -8.03 -6.66 0.86
CA THR A 117 -7.46 -7.87 0.26
C THR A 117 -8.50 -8.99 0.20
N ASP A 118 -8.70 -9.53 -0.99
CA ASP A 118 -9.56 -10.70 -1.21
C ASP A 118 -8.72 -11.96 -1.45
N TYR A 119 -9.14 -13.08 -0.88
CA TYR A 119 -8.40 -14.35 -0.91
C TYR A 119 -9.23 -15.43 -1.61
N VAL A 120 -8.62 -16.11 -2.57
CA VAL A 120 -9.24 -17.21 -3.33
C VAL A 120 -8.46 -18.49 -3.05
N SER A 121 -9.10 -19.46 -2.40
CA SER A 121 -8.51 -20.75 -2.03
C SER A 121 -9.37 -21.91 -2.54
N ALA A 122 -8.75 -23.04 -2.87
CA ALA A 122 -9.47 -24.27 -3.19
C ALA A 122 -10.01 -24.91 -1.89
N GLY A 123 -11.33 -25.04 -1.78
CA GLY A 123 -11.97 -25.66 -0.64
C GLY A 123 -13.48 -25.37 -0.58
N PRO A 124 -14.22 -26.03 0.33
CA PRO A 124 -15.65 -25.79 0.48
C PRO A 124 -15.98 -24.45 1.15
N SER A 125 -15.06 -23.90 1.95
CA SER A 125 -15.25 -22.61 2.62
C SER A 125 -14.56 -21.49 1.86
N VAL A 126 -15.32 -20.45 1.55
CA VAL A 126 -14.82 -19.19 0.97
C VAL A 126 -14.39 -18.17 2.04
N ARG A 127 -14.56 -18.49 3.32
CA ARG A 127 -14.33 -17.54 4.42
C ARG A 127 -12.84 -17.42 4.70
N ASN A 128 -12.34 -16.18 4.69
CA ASN A 128 -11.01 -15.85 5.19
C ASN A 128 -11.12 -14.69 6.20
N PRO A 129 -10.71 -14.86 7.47
CA PRO A 129 -10.82 -13.81 8.48
C PRO A 129 -9.99 -12.57 8.14
N SER A 130 -8.91 -12.68 7.36
CA SER A 130 -8.06 -11.55 6.98
C SER A 130 -8.71 -10.62 5.95
N ALA A 131 -9.76 -11.07 5.24
CA ALA A 131 -10.46 -10.25 4.24
C ALA A 131 -11.26 -9.08 4.84
N ARG A 132 -11.48 -9.08 6.17
CA ARG A 132 -12.19 -8.00 6.86
C ARG A 132 -11.32 -6.76 7.12
N ILE A 133 -10.00 -6.91 7.05
CA ILE A 133 -9.04 -5.85 7.41
C ILE A 133 -9.10 -4.77 6.33
N VAL A 134 -9.21 -3.52 6.75
CA VAL A 134 -9.21 -2.33 5.88
C VAL A 134 -8.08 -1.41 6.31
N HIS A 135 -7.35 -0.89 5.32
CA HIS A 135 -6.38 0.18 5.52
C HIS A 135 -6.88 1.44 4.81
N LEU A 136 -7.07 2.53 5.54
CA LEU A 136 -7.33 3.85 4.99
C LEU A 136 -6.04 4.66 5.05
N ARG A 137 -5.61 5.19 3.91
CA ARG A 137 -4.42 6.05 3.80
C ARG A 137 -4.80 7.41 3.25
N VAL A 138 -4.27 8.47 3.86
CA VAL A 138 -4.49 9.85 3.43
C VAL A 138 -3.25 10.69 3.73
N LYS A 139 -2.86 11.58 2.82
CA LYS A 139 -1.78 12.55 3.05
C LYS A 139 -2.31 13.71 3.87
N LEU A 140 -1.60 14.14 4.92
CA LEU A 140 -2.08 15.26 5.74
C LEU A 140 -2.11 16.58 4.99
N SER A 141 -1.20 16.78 4.03
CA SER A 141 -1.20 17.91 3.09
C SER A 141 -2.47 18.07 2.25
N SER A 142 -3.26 17.00 2.07
CA SER A 142 -4.53 17.04 1.35
C SER A 142 -5.72 17.46 2.23
N LEU A 143 -5.55 17.44 3.55
CA LEU A 143 -6.58 17.83 4.50
C LEU A 143 -6.47 19.33 4.79
N ASN A 144 -7.62 20.00 4.95
CA ASN A 144 -7.66 21.39 5.37
C ASN A 144 -7.37 21.50 6.87
N LEU A 145 -6.10 21.54 7.25
CA LEU A 145 -5.64 21.65 8.64
C LEU A 145 -4.78 22.89 8.80
N ASP A 146 -4.98 23.64 9.88
CA ASP A 146 -4.04 24.68 10.30
C ASP A 146 -2.85 24.08 11.05
N GLU A 147 -1.91 24.92 11.48
CA GLU A 147 -0.71 24.45 12.18
C GLU A 147 -1.04 23.77 13.52
N HIS A 148 -2.01 24.32 14.26
CA HIS A 148 -2.48 23.78 15.53
C HIS A 148 -3.10 22.39 15.35
N ALA A 149 -4.09 22.28 14.47
CA ALA A 149 -4.80 21.04 14.19
C ALA A 149 -3.87 19.98 13.61
N ARG A 150 -2.92 20.37 12.73
CA ARG A 150 -1.93 19.42 12.21
C ARG A 150 -1.05 18.87 13.33
N LYS A 151 -0.47 19.72 14.19
CA LYS A 151 0.37 19.28 15.33
C LYS A 151 -0.43 18.42 16.31
N LYS A 152 -1.66 18.82 16.64
CA LYS A 152 -2.56 18.05 17.51
C LYS A 152 -2.91 16.68 16.91
N LEU A 153 -3.25 16.64 15.62
CA LEU A 153 -3.57 15.39 14.92
C LEU A 153 -2.37 14.44 14.88
N LEU A 154 -1.15 14.95 14.67
CA LEU A 154 0.07 14.15 14.71
C LEU A 154 0.27 13.46 16.06
N LYS A 155 0.08 14.20 17.16
CA LYS A 155 0.12 13.62 18.52
C LYS A 155 -0.98 12.57 18.75
N LEU A 156 -2.20 12.81 18.27
CA LEU A 156 -3.32 11.87 18.39
C LEU A 156 -3.14 10.61 17.54
N ALA A 157 -2.55 10.74 16.34
CA ALA A 157 -2.30 9.64 15.43
C ALA A 157 -1.15 8.74 15.89
N GLY A 158 -0.14 9.33 16.56
CA GLY A 158 1.02 8.61 17.08
C GLY A 158 1.77 7.85 15.97
N GLU A 159 1.98 6.54 16.18
CA GLU A 159 2.71 5.66 15.24
C GLU A 159 1.99 5.42 13.90
N ARG A 160 0.72 5.84 13.77
CA ARG A 160 -0.07 5.67 12.54
C ARG A 160 0.34 6.63 11.43
N TYR A 161 1.05 7.70 11.78
CA TYR A 161 1.52 8.70 10.84
C TYR A 161 3.00 8.49 10.52
N ASP A 162 3.33 8.48 9.23
CA ASP A 162 4.71 8.45 8.76
C ASP A 162 5.17 9.85 8.33
N LYS A 163 6.20 10.36 9.01
CA LYS A 163 6.83 11.67 8.76
C LYS A 163 7.51 11.74 7.38
N GLN A 164 8.03 10.63 6.87
CA GLN A 164 8.77 10.64 5.60
C GLN A 164 7.84 10.78 4.39
N THR A 165 6.66 10.16 4.47
CA THR A 165 5.68 10.10 3.37
C THR A 165 4.47 11.03 3.57
N ASP A 166 4.42 11.78 4.67
CA ASP A 166 3.29 12.63 5.10
C ASP A 166 1.94 11.88 5.11
N THR A 167 1.98 10.56 5.33
CA THR A 167 0.81 9.68 5.17
C THR A 167 0.31 9.16 6.51
N LEU A 168 -0.96 9.42 6.81
CA LEU A 168 -1.70 8.82 7.91
C LEU A 168 -2.30 7.48 7.46
N THR A 169 -2.00 6.41 8.18
CA THR A 169 -2.54 5.06 7.92
C THR A 169 -3.42 4.59 9.07
N ILE A 170 -4.74 4.49 8.82
CA ILE A 170 -5.71 3.93 9.77
C ILE A 170 -5.98 2.48 9.38
N LYS A 171 -5.57 1.53 10.23
CA LYS A 171 -5.89 0.11 10.08
C LYS A 171 -7.07 -0.24 10.99
N THR A 172 -8.09 -0.88 10.41
CA THR A 172 -9.28 -1.34 11.15
C THR A 172 -9.56 -2.82 10.86
N ASP A 173 -9.71 -3.62 11.92
CA ASP A 173 -9.97 -5.06 11.86
C ASP A 173 -10.92 -5.56 12.95
N SER A 174 -11.56 -4.64 13.68
CA SER A 174 -12.40 -4.92 14.85
C SER A 174 -13.75 -5.53 14.50
N CYS A 175 -14.37 -5.13 13.39
CA CYS A 175 -15.68 -5.61 12.98
C CYS A 175 -15.57 -6.87 12.09
N PRO A 176 -16.56 -7.77 12.12
CA PRO A 176 -16.56 -8.97 11.27
C PRO A 176 -16.62 -8.67 9.77
N MET A 177 -17.35 -7.64 9.37
CA MET A 177 -17.58 -7.30 7.96
C MET A 177 -16.64 -6.19 7.48
N ARG A 178 -16.09 -6.35 6.27
CA ARG A 178 -15.24 -5.33 5.63
C ARG A 178 -15.91 -3.96 5.55
N LYS A 179 -17.20 -3.92 5.18
CA LYS A 179 -17.97 -2.68 5.10
C LYS A 179 -17.99 -1.92 6.43
N GLN A 180 -18.19 -2.62 7.54
CA GLN A 180 -18.21 -2.02 8.88
C GLN A 180 -16.83 -1.45 9.25
N ASN A 181 -15.75 -2.17 8.94
CA ASN A 181 -14.40 -1.67 9.17
C ASN A 181 -14.09 -0.44 8.31
N GLN A 182 -14.54 -0.41 7.05
CA GLN A 182 -14.40 0.76 6.18
C GLN A 182 -15.16 1.97 6.71
N ASP A 183 -16.42 1.79 7.11
CA ASP A 183 -17.25 2.84 7.71
C ASP A 183 -16.61 3.35 9.02
N TYR A 184 -16.06 2.44 9.83
CA TYR A 184 -15.37 2.77 11.07
C TYR A 184 -14.04 3.51 10.82
N ALA A 185 -13.26 3.12 9.80
CA ALA A 185 -12.04 3.83 9.43
C ALA A 185 -12.35 5.27 9.00
N MET A 186 -13.41 5.47 8.23
CA MET A 186 -13.89 6.80 7.85
C MET A 186 -14.37 7.60 9.06
N TYR A 187 -15.12 6.97 9.97
CA TYR A 187 -15.54 7.60 11.23
C TYR A 187 -14.32 8.07 12.06
N LEU A 188 -13.30 7.22 12.21
CA LEU A 188 -12.08 7.58 12.94
C LEU A 188 -11.36 8.76 12.31
N LEU A 189 -11.26 8.80 10.97
CA LEU A 189 -10.68 9.95 10.26
C LEU A 189 -11.47 11.24 10.55
N THR A 190 -12.80 11.18 10.47
CA THR A 190 -13.68 12.32 10.73
C THR A 190 -13.56 12.83 12.17
N VAL A 191 -13.54 11.93 13.16
CA VAL A 191 -13.38 12.30 14.57
C VAL A 191 -12.00 12.91 14.81
N LEU A 192 -10.93 12.29 14.30
CA LEU A 192 -9.57 12.84 14.43
C LEU A 192 -9.48 14.23 13.83
N TYR A 193 -10.08 14.46 12.66
CA TYR A 193 -10.14 15.76 12.04
C TYR A 193 -10.88 16.77 12.93
N HIS A 194 -12.11 16.50 13.36
CA HIS A 194 -12.87 17.46 14.17
C HIS A 194 -12.26 17.72 15.56
N GLU A 195 -11.72 16.70 16.23
CA GLU A 195 -11.06 16.86 17.53
C GLU A 195 -9.73 17.60 17.42
N SER A 196 -9.06 17.53 16.26
CA SER A 196 -7.84 18.31 16.03
C SER A 196 -8.10 19.82 15.94
N TRP A 197 -9.28 20.23 15.49
CA TRP A 197 -9.67 21.64 15.40
C TRP A 197 -10.13 22.25 16.73
N LYS A 198 -10.50 21.43 17.70
CA LYS A 198 -10.92 21.93 19.02
C LYS A 198 -9.68 22.30 19.83
N THR A 199 -9.72 23.44 20.52
CA THR A 199 -8.69 23.82 21.49
C THR A 199 -9.26 23.70 22.89
N GLU A 200 -8.70 22.80 23.68
CA GLU A 200 -9.11 22.58 25.07
C GLU A 200 -8.25 23.40 26.04
N ALA A 201 -8.77 23.69 27.23
CA ALA A 201 -8.09 24.54 28.22
C ALA A 201 -6.70 24.02 28.64
N TRP A 202 -6.54 22.70 28.71
CA TRP A 202 -5.28 22.06 29.10
C TRP A 202 -4.19 22.18 28.02
N GLU A 203 -4.53 22.54 26.78
CA GLU A 203 -3.53 22.73 25.72
C GLU A 203 -2.65 23.97 25.98
N ALA A 204 -3.13 24.90 26.80
CA ALA A 204 -2.34 26.05 27.27
C ALA A 204 -1.24 25.63 28.27
N GLU A 205 -1.36 24.46 28.90
CA GLU A 205 -0.37 23.92 29.85
C GLU A 205 0.78 23.17 29.16
N LYS A 206 0.85 23.25 27.83
CA LYS A 206 1.86 22.56 27.02
C LYS A 206 3.28 22.99 27.40
N THR A 207 4.12 22.04 27.78
CA THR A 207 5.50 22.30 28.18
C THR A 207 6.45 22.33 26.98
N VAL A 208 7.64 22.89 27.17
CA VAL A 208 8.71 22.91 26.15
C VAL A 208 9.10 21.49 25.71
N ALA A 209 9.01 20.50 26.60
CA ALA A 209 9.31 19.11 26.28
C ALA A 209 8.30 18.47 25.32
N ASP A 210 7.07 19.00 25.27
CA ASP A 210 5.99 18.49 24.43
C ASP A 210 6.00 19.10 23.02
N MET A 211 6.78 20.16 22.83
CA MET A 211 6.95 20.83 21.53
C MET A 211 7.67 19.91 20.56
N GLU A 212 7.09 19.75 19.37
CA GLU A 212 7.63 18.90 18.30
C GLU A 212 8.76 19.56 17.53
N GLU A 213 8.77 20.89 17.57
CA GLU A 213 9.74 21.77 16.95
C GLU A 213 10.29 22.69 18.01
N TYR A 214 11.57 22.99 17.94
CA TYR A 214 12.22 23.95 18.79
C TYR A 214 11.78 25.38 18.40
N SER A 215 11.12 26.06 19.33
CA SER A 215 10.86 27.50 19.25
C SER A 215 12.03 28.27 19.85
N TRP A 216 12.51 29.29 19.13
CA TRP A 216 13.54 30.19 19.64
C TRP A 216 13.00 31.13 20.72
N GLU A 217 11.76 31.57 20.57
CA GLU A 217 11.10 32.51 21.47
C GLU A 217 10.92 31.89 22.86
N ASP A 218 11.25 32.68 23.89
CA ASP A 218 11.29 32.31 25.31
C ASP A 218 12.18 31.09 25.62
N SER A 219 13.12 30.78 24.73
CA SER A 219 14.01 29.64 24.89
C SER A 219 15.22 29.96 25.77
N PRO A 220 15.84 28.93 26.41
CA PRO A 220 17.08 29.12 27.16
C PRO A 220 18.21 29.72 26.30
N SER A 221 18.25 29.40 25.00
CA SER A 221 19.27 29.94 24.09
C SER A 221 19.10 31.44 23.85
N GLN A 222 17.85 31.91 23.75
CA GLN A 222 17.55 33.34 23.64
C GLN A 222 17.94 34.09 24.91
N ASN A 223 17.58 33.54 26.08
CA ASN A 223 17.92 34.16 27.37
C ASN A 223 19.44 34.22 27.58
N ASN A 224 20.16 33.15 27.26
CA ASN A 224 21.61 33.10 27.40
C ASN A 224 22.32 34.12 26.48
N ILE A 225 21.90 34.25 25.21
CA ILE A 225 22.56 35.19 24.30
C ILE A 225 22.25 36.64 24.66
N LEU A 226 21.03 36.92 25.12
CA LEU A 226 20.67 38.24 25.65
C LEU A 226 21.51 38.58 26.87
N ASP A 227 21.67 37.67 27.83
CA ASP A 227 22.51 37.88 29.01
C ASP A 227 23.97 38.16 28.64
N VAL A 228 24.52 37.44 27.66
CA VAL A 228 25.89 37.66 27.18
C VAL A 228 26.02 39.03 26.50
N LEU A 229 25.08 39.40 25.62
CA LEU A 229 25.11 40.67 24.90
C LEU A 229 24.89 41.87 25.82
N VAL A 230 24.03 41.74 26.83
CA VAL A 230 23.85 42.74 27.88
C VAL A 230 25.16 42.89 28.65
N ARG A 231 25.81 41.80 29.09
CA ARG A 231 27.12 41.88 29.77
C ARG A 231 28.22 42.50 28.91
N MET A 232 28.23 42.25 27.60
CA MET A 232 29.17 42.90 26.67
C MET A 232 28.86 44.40 26.47
N LYS A 233 27.61 44.83 26.68
CA LYS A 233 27.16 46.23 26.58
C LYS A 233 27.13 47.01 27.88
N VAL A 234 27.14 46.37 29.05
CA VAL A 234 27.19 47.01 30.39
C VAL A 234 28.51 47.76 30.63
N THR A 235 29.46 47.70 29.70
CA THR A 235 30.54 48.68 29.55
C THR A 235 30.10 50.04 28.96
N GLY A 236 28.80 50.25 28.67
CA GLY A 236 28.29 51.40 27.91
C GLY A 236 26.96 52.03 28.39
N GLU A 237 25.82 51.34 28.46
CA GLU A 237 24.52 52.01 28.72
C GLU A 237 23.37 51.04 29.13
N GLY A 238 22.63 51.42 30.19
CA GLY A 238 21.23 51.09 30.60
C GLY A 238 20.58 49.71 30.38
N GLU A 239 19.97 49.16 31.45
CA GLU A 239 19.06 48.01 31.40
C GLU A 239 17.61 48.45 31.10
N GLY A 240 17.01 47.95 30.02
CA GLY A 240 15.59 48.18 29.68
C GLY A 240 15.08 47.21 28.60
N GLU A 241 13.75 47.00 28.54
CA GLU A 241 13.09 46.15 27.53
C GLU A 241 13.36 46.60 26.09
N GLU A 242 13.42 47.92 25.84
CA GLU A 242 13.76 48.48 24.52
C GLU A 242 15.17 48.07 24.05
N VAL A 243 16.12 47.90 24.98
CA VAL A 243 17.49 47.45 24.65
C VAL A 243 17.48 45.98 24.25
N ARG A 244 16.60 45.15 24.84
CA ARG A 244 16.45 43.73 24.49
C ARG A 244 15.87 43.57 23.09
N GLU A 245 14.83 44.33 22.74
CA GLU A 245 14.27 44.29 21.39
C GLU A 245 15.27 44.75 20.32
N GLN A 246 16.03 45.82 20.59
CA GLN A 246 17.08 46.28 19.69
C GLN A 246 18.21 45.27 19.50
N LEU A 247 18.56 44.51 20.56
CA LEU A 247 19.56 43.45 20.49
C LEU A 247 19.05 42.24 19.69
N LEU A 248 17.78 41.86 19.84
CA LEU A 248 17.15 40.78 19.06
C LEU A 248 17.01 41.15 17.57
N GLY A 249 16.82 42.43 17.25
CA GLY A 249 16.73 42.93 15.88
C GLY A 249 18.05 42.94 15.10
N ARG A 250 19.19 42.65 15.75
CA ARG A 250 20.50 42.61 15.09
C ARG A 250 20.61 41.45 14.11
N LYS A 251 21.25 41.70 12.96
CA LYS A 251 21.42 40.68 11.91
C LYS A 251 22.20 39.48 12.41
N GLU A 252 23.22 39.71 13.25
CA GLU A 252 24.07 38.66 13.81
C GLU A 252 23.26 37.73 14.74
N VAL A 253 22.30 38.27 15.49
CA VAL A 253 21.44 37.51 16.40
C VAL A 253 20.38 36.73 15.63
N GLN A 254 19.88 37.27 14.52
CA GLN A 254 18.99 36.55 13.60
C GLN A 254 19.71 35.37 12.92
N GLU A 255 20.94 35.57 12.45
CA GLU A 255 21.76 34.48 11.90
C GLU A 255 22.01 33.37 12.95
N TYR A 256 22.24 33.77 14.22
CA TYR A 256 22.36 32.83 15.33
C TYR A 256 21.06 32.07 15.59
N LYS A 257 19.92 32.77 15.69
CA LYS A 257 18.59 32.17 15.82
C LYS A 257 18.35 31.12 14.73
N ASP A 258 18.54 31.47 13.47
CA ASP A 258 18.33 30.57 12.33
C ASP A 258 19.23 29.33 12.43
N SER A 259 20.50 29.52 12.81
CA SER A 259 21.45 28.40 12.95
C SER A 259 21.05 27.43 14.08
N VAL A 260 20.57 27.94 15.21
CA VAL A 260 20.11 27.11 16.34
C VAL A 260 18.83 26.38 15.98
N THR A 261 17.87 27.07 15.37
CA THR A 261 16.60 26.46 14.97
C THR A 261 16.82 25.33 13.96
N ARG A 262 17.69 25.52 12.96
CA ARG A 262 18.06 24.45 12.02
C ARG A 262 18.75 23.29 12.72
N LEU A 263 19.72 23.58 13.59
CA LEU A 263 20.44 22.53 14.33
C LEU A 263 19.50 21.68 15.19
N LYS A 264 18.50 22.30 15.83
CA LYS A 264 17.55 21.60 16.70
C LYS A 264 16.43 20.87 15.93
N ASN A 265 15.96 21.41 14.81
CA ASN A 265 14.84 20.83 14.06
C ASN A 265 15.27 19.86 12.96
N GLU A 266 16.31 20.20 12.21
CA GLU A 266 16.82 19.38 11.09
C GLU A 266 17.85 18.35 11.56
N GLY A 267 18.42 18.56 12.75
CA GLY A 267 19.41 17.69 13.37
C GLY A 267 20.86 18.13 13.18
N GLU A 268 21.76 17.37 13.81
CA GLU A 268 23.19 17.65 13.83
C GLU A 268 23.87 17.12 12.54
N SER A 269 24.22 18.03 11.65
CA SER A 269 25.06 17.78 10.47
C SER A 269 26.32 18.64 10.53
N GLU A 270 27.38 18.23 9.81
CA GLU A 270 28.63 19.00 9.77
C GLU A 270 28.41 20.43 9.24
N SER A 271 27.57 20.59 8.22
CA SER A 271 27.18 21.90 7.68
C SER A 271 26.44 22.74 8.71
N ASN A 272 25.48 22.16 9.44
CA ASN A 272 24.71 22.88 10.45
C ASN A 272 25.60 23.34 11.62
N MET A 273 26.56 22.50 12.02
CA MET A 273 27.52 22.83 13.07
C MET A 273 28.50 23.94 12.66
N GLN A 274 28.94 23.94 11.39
CA GLN A 274 29.79 25.01 10.85
C GLN A 274 29.03 26.35 10.78
N LEU A 275 27.78 26.35 10.32
CA LEU A 275 26.94 27.55 10.29
C LEU A 275 26.72 28.13 11.70
N TYR A 276 26.41 27.27 12.67
CA TYR A 276 26.29 27.65 14.07
C TYR A 276 27.58 28.29 14.61
N LYS A 277 28.75 27.66 14.34
CA LYS A 277 30.06 28.18 14.75
C LYS A 277 30.33 29.57 14.19
N GLU A 278 30.09 29.79 12.90
CA GLU A 278 30.33 31.08 12.27
C GLU A 278 29.35 32.15 12.78
N ALA A 279 28.08 31.79 13.01
CA ALA A 279 27.11 32.70 13.62
C ALA A 279 27.54 33.12 15.04
N VAL A 280 28.02 32.19 15.87
CA VAL A 280 28.50 32.48 17.23
C VAL A 280 29.72 33.41 17.20
N LYS A 281 30.68 33.19 16.29
CA LYS A 281 31.86 34.07 16.16
C LYS A 281 31.47 35.51 15.84
N LYS A 282 30.52 35.69 14.90
CA LYS A 282 30.01 37.01 14.54
C LYS A 282 29.34 37.70 15.73
N VAL A 283 28.50 36.98 16.49
CA VAL A 283 27.81 37.56 17.65
C VAL A 283 28.78 37.95 18.77
N LEU A 284 29.86 37.19 18.97
CA LEU A 284 30.85 37.43 20.02
C LEU A 284 32.05 38.29 19.57
N ASN A 285 32.09 38.73 18.30
CA ASN A 285 33.22 39.45 17.69
C ASN A 285 34.58 38.74 17.83
N LEU A 286 34.61 37.42 17.57
CA LEU A 286 35.80 36.57 17.62
C LEU A 286 36.40 36.28 16.23
#